data_AF-A0A1X2GNI4-F1
#
_entry.id   AF-A0A1X2GNI4-F1
#
_cell.length_a   1.000
_cell.length_b   1.000
_cell.length_c   1.000
_cell.angle_alpha   90.00
_cell.angle_beta   90.00
_cell.angle_gamma   90.00
#
_symmetry.space_group_name_H-M   'P 1'
#
loop_
_entity.id
_entity.type
_entity.pdbx_description
1 polymer ?
#
loop_
_entity_poly.entity_id
_entity_poly.type
_entity_poly.pdbx_seq_one_letter_code
_entity_poly.pdbx_strand_id
1 'polypeptide(L)' 'WLYFNQRRWMPLNCQNYASLDKALVTGGVFVDIADTNFPSAKCVRVFPKADYLSHMGMRFRICRLLLPEA' A
#
# COMPACT_ATOMS: atom_id res chain seq x y z
N TRP A 1 4.04 -2.88 4.96
CA TRP A 1 3.33 -1.70 4.44
C TRP A 1 2.03 -1.52 5.19
N LEU A 2 1.69 -0.30 5.55
CA LEU A 2 0.47 0.04 6.27
C LEU A 2 -0.35 1.06 5.49
N TYR A 3 -1.65 1.07 5.71
CA TYR A 3 -2.52 2.17 5.31
C TYR A 3 -3.31 2.71 6.49
N PHE A 4 -3.63 4.01 6.46
CA PHE A 4 -4.38 4.65 7.52
C PHE A 4 -5.88 4.60 7.24
N ASN A 5 -6.61 3.90 8.09
CA ASN A 5 -8.06 3.75 7.99
C ASN A 5 -8.68 3.69 9.38
N GLN A 6 -9.91 4.21 9.54
CA GLN A 6 -10.63 4.18 10.83
C GLN A 6 -9.78 4.64 12.04
N ARG A 7 -8.99 5.71 11.84
CA ARG A 7 -8.07 6.28 12.85
C ARG A 7 -6.96 5.34 13.34
N ARG A 8 -6.62 4.30 12.58
CA ARG A 8 -5.54 3.36 12.89
C ARG A 8 -4.73 3.01 11.65
N TRP A 9 -3.49 2.59 11.87
CA TRP A 9 -2.69 1.98 10.82
C TRP A 9 -3.06 0.50 10.72
N MET A 10 -3.39 0.06 9.52
CA MET A 10 -3.74 -1.32 9.20
C MET A 10 -2.70 -1.92 8.25
N PRO A 11 -2.28 -3.18 8.45
CA PRO A 11 -1.35 -3.83 7.54
C PRO A 11 -2.03 -4.14 6.20
N LEU A 12 -1.31 -3.86 5.11
CA LEU A 12 -1.61 -4.48 3.82
C LEU A 12 -1.20 -5.95 3.85
N ASN A 13 -1.71 -6.76 2.94
CA ASN A 13 -1.33 -8.16 2.80
C ASN A 13 0.18 -8.27 2.52
N CYS A 14 0.86 -9.16 3.25
CA CYS A 14 2.31 -9.35 3.11
C CYS A 14 2.74 -9.74 1.68
N GLN A 15 1.86 -10.41 0.94
CA GLN A 15 2.05 -10.80 -0.45
C GLN A 15 2.31 -9.59 -1.37
N ASN A 16 1.78 -8.41 -1.01
CA ASN A 16 1.93 -7.18 -1.79
C ASN A 16 3.27 -6.46 -1.52
N TYR A 17 3.99 -6.82 -0.44
CA TYR A 17 5.15 -6.06 0.02
C TYR A 17 6.29 -6.08 -1.00
N ALA A 18 6.59 -7.24 -1.60
CA ALA A 18 7.65 -7.35 -2.59
C ALA A 18 7.40 -6.45 -3.81
N SER A 19 6.17 -6.38 -4.30
CA SER A 19 5.78 -5.53 -5.43
C SER A 19 5.85 -4.03 -5.07
N LEU A 20 5.41 -3.67 -3.86
CA LEU A 20 5.48 -2.29 -3.35
C LEU A 20 6.92 -1.83 -3.15
N ASP A 21 7.76 -2.66 -2.54
CA ASP A 21 9.18 -2.38 -2.33
C ASP A 21 9.91 -2.27 -3.67
N LYS A 22 9.62 -3.15 -4.62
CA LYS A 22 10.16 -3.07 -5.99
C LYS A 22 9.76 -1.75 -6.65
N ALA A 23 8.48 -1.36 -6.60
CA ALA A 23 8.00 -0.12 -7.20
C ALA A 23 8.66 1.13 -6.57
N LEU A 24 8.90 1.10 -5.25
CA LEU A 24 9.61 2.17 -4.56
C LEU A 24 11.07 2.26 -5.03
N VAL A 25 11.79 1.13 -5.08
CA VAL A 25 13.21 1.07 -5.47
C VAL A 25 13.42 1.44 -6.94
N THR A 26 12.55 0.99 -7.85
CA THR A 26 12.66 1.30 -9.28
C THR A 26 12.13 2.69 -9.65
N GLY A 27 11.59 3.43 -8.68
CA GLY A 27 10.99 4.73 -8.93
C GLY A 27 9.68 4.68 -9.74
N GLY A 28 8.98 3.54 -9.72
CA GLY A 28 7.67 3.37 -10.32
C GLY A 28 6.66 4.41 -9.79
N VAL A 29 5.74 4.84 -10.67
CA VAL A 29 4.72 5.85 -10.32
C VAL A 29 3.62 5.23 -9.45
N PHE A 30 3.17 4.04 -9.82
CA PHE A 30 2.16 3.29 -9.09
C PHE A 30 2.36 1.79 -9.25
N VAL A 31 1.70 1.02 -8.39
CA VAL A 31 1.56 -0.44 -8.50
C VAL A 31 0.13 -0.82 -8.16
N ASP A 32 -0.46 -1.69 -8.97
CA ASP A 32 -1.77 -2.26 -8.68
C ASP A 32 -1.58 -3.53 -7.85
N ILE A 33 -2.24 -3.61 -6.70
CA ILE A 33 -2.17 -4.74 -5.77
C ILE A 33 -3.55 -5.37 -5.57
N ALA A 34 -3.61 -6.65 -5.22
CA ALA A 34 -4.83 -7.31 -4.76
C ALA A 34 -4.74 -7.47 -3.24
N ASP A 35 -5.66 -6.87 -2.51
CA ASP A 35 -5.58 -6.81 -1.06
C ASP A 35 -6.95 -7.08 -0.43
N THR A 36 -7.00 -8.04 0.50
CA THR A 36 -8.25 -8.51 1.12
C THR A 36 -8.90 -7.47 2.02
N ASN A 37 -8.18 -6.40 2.39
CA ASN A 37 -8.76 -5.26 3.07
C ASN A 37 -9.76 -4.47 2.19
N PHE A 38 -9.78 -4.71 0.88
CA PHE A 38 -10.65 -4.07 -0.09
C PHE A 38 -11.45 -5.11 -0.89
N PRO A 39 -12.36 -5.87 -0.24
CA PRO A 39 -12.99 -7.06 -0.82
C PRO A 39 -13.86 -6.78 -2.05
N SER A 40 -14.33 -5.55 -2.22
CA SER A 40 -15.10 -5.10 -3.38
C SER A 40 -14.24 -4.69 -4.58
N ALA A 41 -12.91 -4.62 -4.42
CA ALA A 41 -11.98 -4.24 -5.47
C ALA A 41 -11.17 -5.43 -5.99
N LYS A 42 -11.18 -5.60 -7.32
CA LYS A 42 -10.28 -6.54 -8.00
C LYS A 42 -8.81 -6.15 -7.83
N CYS A 43 -8.52 -4.86 -7.84
CA CYS A 43 -7.21 -4.30 -7.53
C CYS A 43 -7.32 -2.91 -6.91
N VAL A 44 -6.27 -2.53 -6.19
CA VAL A 44 -6.12 -1.23 -5.54
C VAL A 44 -4.82 -0.62 -6.05
N ARG A 45 -4.88 0.63 -6.49
CA ARG A 45 -3.70 1.34 -6.99
C ARG A 45 -2.98 2.02 -5.85
N VAL A 46 -1.73 1.67 -5.64
CA VAL A 46 -0.85 2.28 -4.65
C VAL A 46 0.13 3.20 -5.37
N PHE A 47 0.38 4.37 -4.79
CA PHE A 47 1.31 5.37 -5.29
C PHE A 47 2.42 5.57 -4.25
N PRO A 48 3.47 4.73 -4.26
CA PRO A 48 4.51 4.73 -3.23
C PRO A 48 5.21 6.08 -3.06
N LYS A 49 5.39 6.85 -4.15
CA LYS A 49 6.05 8.17 -4.12
C LYS A 49 5.24 9.28 -3.48
N ALA A 50 3.92 9.12 -3.46
CA ALA A 50 3.01 10.13 -2.94
C ALA A 50 2.38 9.70 -1.61
N ASP A 51 2.87 8.60 -1.04
CA ASP A 51 2.40 8.01 0.20
C ASP A 51 0.87 7.91 0.27
N TYR A 52 0.24 7.48 -0.84
CA TYR A 52 -1.19 7.20 -0.85
C TYR A 52 -1.58 5.96 -1.68
N LEU A 53 -2.75 5.41 -1.36
CA LEU A 53 -3.45 4.41 -2.16
C LEU A 53 -4.84 4.91 -2.55
N SER A 54 -5.37 4.43 -3.67
CA SER A 54 -6.67 4.79 -4.22
C SER A 54 -7.58 3.57 -4.37
N HIS A 55 -8.75 3.62 -3.73
CA HIS A 55 -9.81 2.61 -3.84
C HIS A 55 -11.16 3.30 -4.00
N MET A 56 -11.88 3.03 -5.10
CA MET A 56 -13.22 3.62 -5.35
C MET A 56 -13.29 5.15 -5.19
N GLY A 57 -12.22 5.85 -5.57
CA GLY A 57 -12.09 7.32 -5.41
C GLY A 57 -11.70 7.77 -4.00
N MET A 58 -11.69 6.88 -3.01
CA MET A 58 -11.15 7.15 -1.67
C MET A 58 -9.62 7.08 -1.69
N ARG A 59 -8.98 8.05 -1.02
CA ARG A 59 -7.53 8.08 -0.83
C ARG A 59 -7.19 7.74 0.62
N PHE A 60 -6.28 6.80 0.80
CA PHE A 60 -5.74 6.47 2.12
C PHE A 60 -4.25 6.77 2.15
N ARG A 61 -3.75 7.28 3.28
CA ARG A 61 -2.31 7.44 3.49
C ARG A 61 -1.68 6.07 3.65
N ILE A 62 -0.48 5.89 3.12
CA ILE A 62 0.32 4.69 3.34
C ILE A 62 1.61 5.04 4.09
N CYS A 63 2.20 4.04 4.72
CA CYS A 63 3.58 4.13 5.19
C CYS A 63 4.25 2.76 5.14
N ARG A 64 5.59 2.78 5.09
CA ARG A 64 6.42 1.61 5.28
C ARG A 64 7.04 1.69 6.68
N LEU A 65 6.77 0.69 7.52
CA LEU A 65 7.51 0.49 8.77
C LEU A 65 8.86 -0.14 8.42
N LEU A 66 9.94 0.57 8.74
CA LEU A 66 11.27 -0.02 8.83
C LEU A 66 11.42 -0.51 10.27
N LEU A 67 11.41 -1.83 10.46
CA LEU A 67 11.83 -2.39 11.74
C LEU A 67 13.36 -2.31 11.81
N PRO A 68 13.96 -2.02 12.97
CA PRO A 68 15.40 -2.12 13.14
C PRO A 68 15.86 -3.52 12.73
N GLU A 69 16.96 -3.62 11.99
CA GLU A 69 17.63 -4.91 11.80
C GLU A 69 18.08 -5.42 13.19
N ALA A 70 17.72 -6.67 13.49
CA ALA A 70 18.04 -7.33 14.76
C ALA A 70 19.51 -7.73 14.84
#